data_AF-A0A358S4R4-F1
#
_entry.id   AF-A0A358S4R4-F1
#
_cell.length_a   1.000
_cell.length_b   1.000
_cell.length_c   1.000
_cell.angle_alpha   90.00
_cell.angle_beta   90.00
_cell.angle_gamma   90.00
#
_symmetry.space_group_name_H-M   'P 1'
#
loop_
_entity.id
_entity.type
_entity.pdbx_description
1 polymer ?
#
loop_
_entity_poly.entity_id
_entity_poly.type
_entity_poly.pdbx_seq_one_letter_code
_entity_poly.pdbx_strand_id
1 'polypeptide(L)' 'MDELRSILIKFVDSGWELISIPSQGYLDGVVSEETLLEAVEQADKECGSCGCELDPLYKRCMVLLEEQKV' A
#
# COMPACT_ATOMS: atom_id res chain seq x y z
N MET A 1 0.36 13.90 0.35
CA MET A 1 0.29 13.20 -0.95
C MET A 1 1.64 12.59 -1.34
N ASP A 2 2.77 13.29 -1.14
CA ASP A 2 4.12 12.78 -1.46
C ASP A 2 4.54 11.52 -0.67
N GLU A 3 4.14 11.42 0.60
CA GLU A 3 4.49 10.26 1.42
C GLU A 3 3.77 8.99 0.95
N LEU A 4 2.45 9.04 0.74
CA LEU A 4 1.67 7.91 0.23
C LEU A 4 2.24 7.46 -1.12
N ARG A 5 2.46 8.40 -2.05
CA ARG A 5 3.04 8.09 -3.36
C ARG A 5 4.38 7.37 -3.22
N SER A 6 5.24 7.82 -2.31
CA SER A 6 6.55 7.18 -2.06
C SER A 6 6.41 5.75 -1.52
N ILE A 7 5.41 5.50 -0.66
CA ILE A 7 5.11 4.15 -0.16
C ILE A 7 4.61 3.25 -1.29
N LEU A 8 3.69 3.73 -2.12
CA LEU A 8 3.14 2.97 -3.24
C LEU A 8 4.24 2.60 -4.24
N ILE A 9 5.18 3.50 -4.52
CA ILE A 9 6.34 3.19 -5.38
C ILE A 9 7.16 2.03 -4.77
N LYS A 10 7.40 2.01 -3.46
CA LYS A 10 8.09 0.88 -2.80
C LYS A 10 7.31 -0.42 -2.90
N PHE A 11 5.98 -0.37 -2.85
CA PHE A 11 5.13 -1.54 -3.05
C PHE A 11 5.20 -2.05 -4.49
N VAL A 12 5.22 -1.17 -5.48
CA VAL A 12 5.45 -1.52 -6.88
C VAL A 12 6.84 -2.17 -7.06
N ASP A 13 7.88 -1.54 -6.53
CA ASP A 13 9.27 -2.00 -6.62
C ASP A 13 9.52 -3.33 -5.87
N SER A 14 8.66 -3.68 -4.91
CA SER A 14 8.75 -4.96 -4.21
C SER A 14 8.52 -6.17 -5.14
N GLY A 15 7.82 -5.96 -6.26
CA GLY A 15 7.44 -7.01 -7.21
C GLY A 15 6.46 -8.05 -6.65
N TRP A 16 5.99 -7.90 -5.41
CA TRP A 16 5.02 -8.81 -4.82
C TRP A 16 3.63 -8.48 -5.38
N GLU A 17 3.10 -9.33 -6.25
CA GLU A 17 1.85 -9.08 -6.99
C GLU A 17 0.68 -8.63 -6.10
N LEU A 18 0.62 -9.14 -4.87
CA LEU A 18 -0.42 -8.82 -3.88
C LEU A 18 -0.52 -7.32 -3.58
N ILE A 19 0.61 -6.61 -3.53
CA ILE A 19 0.64 -5.15 -3.27
C ILE A 19 1.06 -4.33 -4.47
N SER A 20 1.92 -4.88 -5.34
CA SER A 20 2.52 -4.13 -6.46
C SER A 20 1.48 -3.75 -7.50
N ILE A 21 0.62 -4.69 -7.90
CA ILE A 21 -0.45 -4.47 -8.88
C ILE A 21 -1.47 -3.42 -8.38
N PRO A 22 -2.09 -3.57 -7.18
CA PRO A 22 -3.04 -2.57 -6.71
C PRO A 22 -2.39 -1.20 -6.44
N SER A 23 -1.12 -1.16 -6.02
CA SER A 23 -0.39 0.10 -5.84
C SER A 23 -0.16 0.83 -7.16
N GLN A 24 0.27 0.10 -8.20
CA GLN A 24 0.42 0.67 -9.54
C GLN A 24 -0.94 1.15 -10.07
N GLY A 25 -1.98 0.32 -9.91
CA GLY A 25 -3.33 0.67 -10.34
C GLY A 25 -3.90 1.92 -9.65
N TYR A 26 -3.60 2.12 -8.37
CA TYR A 26 -4.01 3.34 -7.65
C TYR A 26 -3.24 4.56 -8.16
N LEU A 27 -1.93 4.44 -8.40
CA LEU A 27 -1.10 5.51 -8.99
C LEU A 27 -1.57 5.90 -10.40
N ASP A 28 -2.09 4.95 -11.16
CA ASP A 28 -2.63 5.15 -12.52
C ASP A 28 -4.10 5.60 -12.52
N GLY A 29 -4.75 5.65 -11.35
CA GLY A 29 -6.16 6.05 -11.22
C GLY A 29 -7.17 5.03 -11.74
N VAL A 30 -6.77 3.76 -11.86
CA VAL A 30 -7.63 2.66 -12.36
C VAL A 30 -8.14 1.75 -11.24
N VAL A 31 -7.54 1.80 -10.05
CA VAL A 31 -7.95 1.06 -8.85
C VAL A 31 -8.48 2.03 -7.81
N SER A 32 -9.55 1.64 -7.12
CA SER A 32 -10.14 2.43 -6.04
C SER A 32 -9.29 2.37 -4.77
N GLU A 33 -9.47 3.35 -3.91
CA GLU A 33 -8.86 3.35 -2.58
C GLU A 33 -9.22 2.12 -1.75
N GLU A 34 -10.47 1.64 -1.85
CA GLU A 34 -10.96 0.45 -1.13
C GLU A 34 -10.17 -0.80 -1.55
N THR A 35 -10.00 -1.02 -2.85
CA THR A 35 -9.23 -2.17 -3.35
C THR A 35 -7.74 -2.08 -2.98
N LEU A 36 -7.16 -0.88 -2.95
CA LEU A 36 -5.81 -0.69 -2.45
C LEU A 36 -5.73 -1.01 -0.94
N LEU A 37 -6.70 -0.57 -0.15
CA LEU A 37 -6.74 -0.80 1.29
C LEU A 37 -6.81 -2.30 1.61
N GLU A 38 -7.73 -3.04 0.96
CA GLU A 38 -7.86 -4.49 1.14
C GLU A 38 -6.55 -5.24 0.83
N ALA A 39 -5.85 -4.83 -0.23
CA ALA A 39 -4.56 -5.42 -0.59
C ALA A 39 -3.47 -5.15 0.47
N VAL A 40 -3.44 -3.92 1.00
CA VAL A 40 -2.48 -3.53 2.05
C VAL A 40 -2.78 -4.23 3.37
N GLU A 41 -4.05 -4.40 3.74
CA GLU A 41 -4.46 -5.16 4.93
C GLU A 41 -4.04 -6.63 4.83
N GLN A 42 -4.24 -7.25 3.67
CA GLN A 42 -3.80 -8.63 3.43
C GLN A 42 -2.27 -8.73 3.49
N ALA A 43 -1.55 -7.74 2.96
CA ALA A 43 -0.09 -7.69 3.03
C ALA A 43 0.45 -7.57 4.46
N ASP A 44 -0.19 -6.74 5.28
CA ASP A 44 0.12 -6.60 6.71
C ASP A 44 -0.14 -7.89 7.47
N LYS A 45 -1.21 -8.62 7.12
CA LYS A 45 -1.50 -9.92 7.72
C LYS A 45 -0.43 -10.97 7.38
N GLU A 46 0.11 -10.95 6.16
CA GLU A 46 1.08 -11.95 5.71
C GLU A 46 2.54 -11.61 6.06
N CYS A 47 2.94 -10.33 6.03
CA CYS A 47 4.32 -9.88 6.34
C CYS A 47 4.41 -8.64 7.24
N GLY A 48 3.31 -8.15 7.81
CA GLY A 48 3.30 -7.00 8.74
C GLY A 48 3.82 -7.31 10.14
N SER A 49 4.59 -8.39 10.30
CA SER A 49 5.34 -8.74 11.51
C SER A 49 6.62 -9.51 11.21
N CYS A 50 7.04 -9.54 9.92
CA CYS A 50 8.23 -10.26 9.48
C CYS A 50 9.52 -9.45 9.68
N GLY A 51 9.41 -8.16 10.07
CA GLY A 51 10.55 -7.26 10.28
C GLY A 51 11.22 -6.77 9.00
N CYS A 52 10.58 -6.96 7.84
CA CYS A 52 11.06 -6.44 6.58
C CYS A 52 10.82 -4.92 6.46
N GLU A 53 11.44 -4.29 5.47
CA GLU A 53 11.29 -2.85 5.24
C GLU A 53 9.87 -2.42 4.87
N LEU A 54 9.01 -3.35 4.40
CA LEU A 54 7.62 -3.09 4.04
C LEU A 54 6.66 -3.14 5.22
N ASP A 55 7.02 -3.84 6.31
CA ASP A 55 6.20 -4.01 7.51
C ASP A 55 5.65 -2.69 8.08
N PRO A 56 6.49 -1.67 8.38
CA PRO A 56 5.98 -0.39 8.86
C PRO A 56 5.20 0.39 7.78
N LEU A 57 5.43 0.09 6.49
CA LEU A 57 4.82 0.82 5.39
C LEU A 57 3.37 0.44 5.18
N TYR A 58 2.95 -0.81 5.44
CA TYR A 58 1.55 -1.20 5.33
C TYR A 58 0.67 -0.39 6.27
N LYS A 59 1.06 -0.33 7.54
CA LYS A 59 0.36 0.43 8.59
C LYS A 59 0.33 1.93 8.27
N ARG A 60 1.45 2.47 7.77
CA ARG A 60 1.51 3.88 7.38
C ARG A 60 0.64 4.18 6.16
N CYS A 61 0.60 3.29 5.17
CA CYS A 61 -0.26 3.41 4.00
C CYS A 61 -1.73 3.50 4.42
N MET A 62 -2.20 2.58 5.29
CA MET A 62 -3.59 2.57 5.78
C MET A 62 -3.98 3.91 6.43
N VAL A 63 -3.14 4.45 7.32
CA VAL A 63 -3.37 5.75 7.97
C VAL A 63 -3.47 6.88 6.94
N LEU A 64 -2.58 6.91 5.95
CA LEU A 64 -2.57 7.95 4.91
C LEU A 64 -3.78 7.86 3.97
N LEU A 65 -4.31 6.66 3.71
CA LEU A 65 -5.54 6.49 2.95
C LEU A 65 -6.75 7.00 3.74
N GLU A 66 -6.80 6.74 5.06
CA GLU A 66 -7.85 7.30 5.92
C GLU A 66 -7.79 8.84 6.05
N GLU A 67 -6.58 9.41 6.18
CA GLU A 67 -6.38 10.87 6.27
C GLU A 67 -6.82 11.62 5.01
N GLN A 68 -6.83 10.96 3.84
CA GLN A 68 -7.29 11.58 2.58
C GLN A 68 -8.81 11.60 2.40
N LYS A 69 -9.56 10.89 3.25
CA LYS A 69 -11.04 10.92 3.24
C LYS A 69 -11.64 12.18 3.89
N VAL A 70 -10.81 13.03 4.51
CA VAL A 70 -11.20 14.21 5.30
C VAL A 70 -11.20 15.49 4.49
#